data_AF-A0A960YPY3-F1
#
_entry.id   AF-A0A960YPY3-F1
#
_cell.length_a   1.000
_cell.length_b   1.000
_cell.length_c   1.000
_cell.angle_alpha   90.00
_cell.angle_beta   90.00
_cell.angle_gamma   90.00
#
_symmetry.space_group_name_H-M   'P 1'
#
loop_
_entity.id
_entity.type
_entity.pdbx_description
1 polymer ?
#
loop_
_entity_poly.entity_id
_entity_poly.type
_entity_poly.pdbx_seq_one_letter_code
_entity_poly.pdbx_strand_id
1 'polypeptide(L)'
;MLFNSAIFLLLFFFVFCIYWFLPVRGKHYLIIVASLLFYSWYSIPFLILFLALIVLNYAVSISLLRKKRAWLLAATVALDLAVLGFFKYFYLLAHTVGWALGIPYLEELRANWEQDYDVVIILPIAISFYTFQIIAYVVDTYRGIITEPLAPRRFFVFILFFPQFVAGPILRSQDFIPQIDSPTINPDRMMRGMMLIIQGT
;
A
#
# COMPACT_ATOMS: atom_id res chain seq x y z
N MET A 1 3.44 -12.03 2.80
CA MET A 1 2.96 -13.39 2.43
C MET A 1 2.59 -13.41 0.95
N LEU A 2 2.68 -14.55 0.25
CA LEU A 2 2.10 -14.68 -1.09
C LEU A 2 0.59 -14.94 -0.99
N PHE A 3 -0.22 -14.37 -1.87
CA PHE A 3 -1.68 -14.51 -1.82
C PHE A 3 -2.17 -15.93 -2.12
N ASN A 4 -1.46 -16.66 -2.98
CA ASN A 4 -1.76 -18.06 -3.28
C ASN A 4 -1.21 -19.04 -2.23
N SER A 5 -0.76 -18.55 -1.07
CA SER A 5 -0.21 -19.42 -0.01
C SER A 5 -1.28 -19.88 0.97
N ALA A 6 -1.12 -21.10 1.50
CA ALA A 6 -1.99 -21.62 2.55
C ALA A 6 -2.01 -20.73 3.81
N ILE A 7 -0.87 -20.12 4.13
CA ILE A 7 -0.72 -19.18 5.27
C ILE A 7 -1.62 -17.96 5.08
N PHE A 8 -1.68 -17.42 3.85
CA PHE A 8 -2.58 -16.31 3.53
C PHE A 8 -4.05 -16.72 3.68
N LEU A 9 -4.44 -17.88 3.17
CA LEU A 9 -5.82 -18.38 3.29
C LEU A 9 -6.23 -18.57 4.75
N LEU A 10 -5.33 -19.08 5.59
CA LEU A 10 -5.56 -19.19 7.04
C LEU A 10 -5.74 -17.82 7.68
N LEU A 11 -4.83 -16.87 7.42
CA LEU A 11 -4.95 -15.50 7.92
C LEU A 11 -6.28 -14.88 7.51
N PHE A 12 -6.63 -14.97 6.22
CA PHE A 12 -7.87 -14.46 5.67
C PHE A 12 -9.10 -15.08 6.34
N PHE A 13 -9.11 -16.41 6.50
CA PHE A 13 -10.21 -17.12 7.15
C PHE A 13 -10.41 -16.66 8.60
N PHE A 14 -9.35 -16.59 9.40
CA PHE A 14 -9.44 -16.11 10.79
C PHE A 14 -9.91 -14.65 10.86
N VAL A 15 -9.35 -13.78 10.02
CA VAL A 15 -9.76 -12.37 9.96
C VAL A 15 -11.23 -12.27 9.56
N PHE A 16 -11.68 -13.02 8.56
CA PHE A 16 -13.07 -13.04 8.11
C PHE A 16 -14.02 -13.50 9.22
N CYS A 17 -13.71 -14.60 9.91
CA CYS A 17 -14.51 -15.08 11.03
C CYS A 17 -14.62 -14.04 12.14
N ILE A 18 -13.49 -13.48 12.59
CA ILE A 18 -13.47 -12.49 13.67
C ILE A 18 -14.18 -11.18 13.26
N TYR A 19 -14.04 -10.77 11.99
CA TYR A 19 -14.60 -9.53 11.47
C TYR A 19 -16.10 -9.40 11.71
N TRP A 20 -16.85 -10.50 11.58
CA TRP A 20 -18.31 -10.48 11.73
C TRP A 20 -18.78 -10.41 13.19
N PHE A 21 -17.93 -10.75 14.16
CA PHE A 21 -18.24 -10.65 15.59
C PHE A 21 -17.90 -9.29 16.20
N LEU A 22 -17.19 -8.42 15.48
CA LEU A 22 -16.72 -7.14 16.01
C LEU A 22 -17.67 -5.96 15.66
N PRO A 23 -17.76 -4.94 16.54
CA PRO A 23 -18.38 -3.67 16.17
C PRO A 23 -17.55 -2.94 15.11
N VAL A 24 -18.13 -1.97 14.40
CA VAL A 24 -17.48 -1.22 13.29
C VAL A 24 -16.08 -0.70 13.67
N ARG A 25 -15.92 -0.13 14.87
CA ARG A 25 -14.59 0.32 15.34
C ARG A 25 -13.58 -0.83 15.45
N GLY A 26 -13.99 -1.97 16.00
CA GLY A 26 -13.16 -3.17 16.13
C GLY A 26 -12.77 -3.76 14.78
N LYS A 27 -13.70 -3.76 13.81
CA LYS A 27 -13.44 -4.19 12.43
C LYS A 27 -12.27 -3.44 11.79
N HIS A 28 -12.20 -2.12 12.00
CA HIS A 28 -11.12 -1.31 11.44
C HIS A 28 -9.76 -1.68 12.04
N TYR A 29 -9.69 -1.86 13.37
CA TYR A 29 -8.43 -2.27 14.02
C TYR A 29 -8.02 -3.68 13.59
N LEU A 30 -8.97 -4.60 13.47
CA LEU A 30 -8.70 -5.95 12.96
C LEU A 30 -8.08 -5.89 11.55
N ILE A 31 -8.66 -5.09 10.64
CA ILE A 31 -8.12 -4.92 9.28
C ILE A 31 -6.71 -4.33 9.34
N ILE A 32 -6.48 -3.29 10.16
CA ILE A 32 -5.14 -2.68 10.29
C ILE A 32 -4.14 -3.73 10.76
N VAL A 33 -4.42 -4.45 11.85
CA VAL A 33 -3.52 -5.48 12.40
C VAL A 33 -3.27 -6.59 11.39
N ALA A 34 -4.31 -7.10 10.74
CA ALA A 34 -4.18 -8.12 9.70
C ALA A 34 -3.29 -7.64 8.53
N SER A 35 -3.46 -6.38 8.12
CA SER A 35 -2.66 -5.77 7.07
C SER A 35 -1.21 -5.62 7.49
N LEU A 36 -0.94 -5.14 8.70
CA LEU A 36 0.42 -5.02 9.24
C LEU A 36 1.12 -6.39 9.32
N LEU A 37 0.41 -7.44 9.76
CA LEU A 37 0.93 -8.81 9.76
C LEU A 37 1.24 -9.29 8.35
N PHE A 38 0.35 -9.03 7.39
CA PHE A 38 0.54 -9.40 5.99
C PHE A 38 1.80 -8.75 5.38
N TYR A 39 2.01 -7.45 5.62
CA TYR A 39 3.16 -6.71 5.11
C TYR A 39 4.46 -7.00 5.85
N SER A 40 4.43 -7.12 7.18
CA SER A 40 5.63 -7.46 7.98
C SER A 40 6.19 -8.83 7.63
N TRP A 41 5.33 -9.78 7.26
CA TRP A 41 5.76 -11.08 6.74
C TRP A 41 6.57 -10.98 5.45
N TYR A 42 6.35 -9.94 4.64
CA TYR A 42 7.15 -9.72 3.44
C TYR A 42 8.50 -9.11 3.78
N SER A 43 8.52 -7.97 4.48
CA SER A 43 9.74 -7.31 4.93
C SER A 43 9.40 -6.21 5.94
N ILE A 44 9.98 -6.28 7.13
CA ILE A 44 9.79 -5.28 8.18
C ILE A 44 10.35 -3.90 7.77
N PRO A 45 11.58 -3.78 7.21
CA PRO A 45 12.10 -2.49 6.75
C PRO A 45 11.17 -1.77 5.75
N PHE A 46 10.59 -2.51 4.81
CA PHE A 46 9.66 -1.93 3.83
C PHE A 46 8.31 -1.55 4.44
N LEU A 47 7.84 -2.29 5.44
CA LEU A 47 6.68 -1.86 6.22
C LEU A 47 6.93 -0.53 6.94
N ILE A 48 8.11 -0.33 7.53
CA ILE A 48 8.45 0.92 8.21
C ILE A 48 8.45 2.08 7.21
N LEU A 49 9.08 1.90 6.04
CA LEU A 49 9.05 2.88 4.96
C LEU A 49 7.60 3.20 4.53
N PHE A 50 6.78 2.16 4.34
CA PHE A 50 5.39 2.33 3.95
C PHE A 50 4.60 3.13 4.99
N LEU A 51 4.75 2.81 6.27
CA LEU A 51 4.12 3.56 7.36
C LEU A 51 4.61 5.01 7.42
N ALA A 52 5.90 5.26 7.17
CA ALA A 52 6.44 6.61 7.11
C ALA A 52 5.79 7.43 5.98
N LEU A 53 5.63 6.85 4.79
CA LEU A 53 4.92 7.49 3.67
C LEU A 53 3.45 7.77 4.01
N ILE A 54 2.75 6.81 4.65
CA ILE A 54 1.36 6.98 5.09
C ILE A 54 1.25 8.17 6.05
N VAL A 55 2.09 8.21 7.09
CA VAL A 55 2.05 9.26 8.12
C VAL A 55 2.38 10.62 7.53
N LEU A 56 3.41 10.71 6.69
CA LEU A 56 3.81 11.95 6.02
C LEU A 56 2.67 12.49 5.15
N ASN A 57 2.09 11.64 4.30
CA ASN A 57 1.01 12.04 3.41
C ASN A 57 -0.27 12.40 4.17
N TYR A 58 -0.57 11.70 5.27
CA TYR A 58 -1.67 12.08 6.15
C TYR A 58 -1.47 13.47 6.74
N ALA A 59 -0.28 13.76 7.29
CA ALA A 59 0.05 15.07 7.84
C ALA A 59 -0.03 16.20 6.80
N VAL A 60 0.50 15.96 5.60
CA VAL A 60 0.40 16.89 4.47
C VAL A 60 -1.06 17.13 4.08
N SER A 61 -1.89 16.07 3.99
CA SER A 61 -3.30 16.21 3.65
C SER A 61 -4.05 17.10 4.64
N ILE A 62 -3.80 16.95 5.95
CA ILE A 62 -4.38 17.82 6.99
C ILE A 62 -3.91 19.27 6.81
N SER A 63 -2.63 19.48 6.51
CA SER A 63 -2.11 20.83 6.24
C SER A 63 -2.76 21.46 5.00
N LEU A 64 -2.99 20.69 3.94
CA LEU A 64 -3.60 21.17 2.70
C LEU A 64 -5.08 21.52 2.86
N LEU A 65 -5.80 20.80 3.74
CA LEU A 65 -7.18 21.15 4.12
C LEU A 65 -7.27 22.52 4.79
N ARG A 66 -6.29 22.87 5.64
CA ARG A 66 -6.25 24.19 6.31
C ARG A 66 -5.87 25.31 5.36
N LYS A 67 -4.88 25.06 4.48
CA LYS A 67 -4.41 26.03 3.49
C LYS A 67 -3.85 25.30 2.28
N LYS A 68 -4.46 25.54 1.11
CA LYS A 68 -3.98 25.00 -0.16
C LYS A 68 -2.60 25.60 -0.49
N ARG A 69 -1.58 24.73 -0.59
CA ARG A 69 -0.20 25.09 -0.92
C ARG A 69 0.29 24.20 -2.05
N ALA A 70 0.35 24.74 -3.27
CA ALA A 70 0.75 23.99 -4.46
C ALA A 70 2.16 23.37 -4.33
N TRP A 71 3.11 24.12 -3.75
CA TRP A 71 4.47 23.63 -3.53
C TRP A 71 4.53 22.43 -2.59
N LEU A 72 3.68 22.40 -1.55
CA LEU A 72 3.65 21.30 -0.58
C LEU A 72 3.09 20.03 -1.23
N LEU A 73 2.03 20.17 -2.03
CA LEU A 73 1.52 19.09 -2.87
C LEU A 73 2.61 18.58 -3.81
N ALA A 74 3.24 19.47 -4.58
CA ALA A 74 4.27 19.11 -5.55
C ALA A 74 5.45 18.39 -4.89
N ALA A 75 5.94 18.90 -3.76
CA ALA A 75 7.03 18.27 -3.00
C ALA A 75 6.65 16.87 -2.50
N THR A 76 5.42 16.69 -2.00
CA THR A 76 4.95 15.41 -1.47
C THR A 76 4.77 14.37 -2.59
N VAL A 77 4.14 14.76 -3.70
CA VAL A 77 3.99 13.89 -4.87
C VAL A 77 5.35 13.55 -5.48
N ALA A 78 6.27 14.51 -5.56
CA ALA A 78 7.63 14.27 -6.03
C ALA A 78 8.38 13.28 -5.14
N LEU A 79 8.23 13.37 -3.81
CA LEU A 79 8.81 12.42 -2.86
C LEU A 79 8.23 11.02 -3.06
N ASP A 80 6.91 10.88 -3.14
CA ASP A 80 6.24 9.58 -3.34
C ASP A 80 6.67 8.92 -4.66
N LEU A 81 6.76 9.71 -5.74
CA LEU A 81 7.24 9.24 -7.05
C LEU A 81 8.74 8.95 -7.05
N ALA A 82 9.55 9.71 -6.31
CA ALA A 82 10.98 9.44 -6.17
C ALA A 82 11.22 8.13 -5.44
N VAL A 83 10.47 7.84 -4.37
CA VAL A 83 10.56 6.56 -3.67
C VAL A 83 10.11 5.41 -4.58
N LEU A 84 8.99 5.56 -5.27
CA LEU A 84 8.53 4.56 -6.24
C LEU A 84 9.56 4.32 -7.36
N GLY A 85 10.08 5.40 -7.94
CA GLY A 85 11.08 5.37 -9.00
C GLY A 85 12.38 4.74 -8.54
N PHE A 86 12.86 5.09 -7.34
CA PHE A 86 14.04 4.50 -6.73
C PHE A 86 13.91 2.98 -6.65
N PHE A 87 12.86 2.47 -5.98
CA PHE A 87 12.72 1.01 -5.83
C PHE A 87 12.47 0.30 -7.17
N LYS A 88 11.69 0.89 -8.07
CA LYS A 88 11.33 0.27 -9.35
C LYS A 88 12.51 0.21 -10.33
N TYR A 89 13.36 1.22 -10.33
CA TYR A 89 14.45 1.37 -11.29
C TYR A 89 15.83 1.25 -10.66
N PHE A 90 15.96 0.90 -9.37
CA PHE A 90 17.24 0.85 -8.65
C PHE A 90 18.33 0.12 -9.44
N TYR A 91 18.08 -1.15 -9.79
CA TYR A 91 19.05 -1.96 -10.53
C TYR A 91 19.26 -1.48 -11.97
N LEU A 92 18.22 -0.97 -12.63
CA LEU A 92 18.36 -0.43 -13.98
C LEU A 92 19.24 0.82 -14.00
N LEU A 93 19.05 1.71 -13.03
CA LEU A 93 19.84 2.93 -12.85
C LEU A 93 21.27 2.58 -12.50
N ALA A 94 21.47 1.66 -11.55
CA ALA A 94 22.79 1.16 -11.18
C ALA A 94 23.54 0.59 -12.39
N HIS A 95 22.87 -0.27 -13.16
CA HIS A 95 23.43 -0.86 -14.37
C HIS A 95 23.80 0.21 -15.41
N THR A 96 22.88 1.15 -15.70
CA THR A 96 23.11 2.22 -16.69
C THR A 96 24.29 3.11 -16.28
N VAL A 97 24.40 3.46 -14.99
CA VAL A 97 25.51 4.27 -14.47
C VAL A 97 26.82 3.48 -14.50
N GLY A 98 26.80 2.20 -14.14
CA GLY A 98 27.94 1.30 -14.23
C GLY A 98 28.50 1.19 -15.65
N TRP A 99 27.62 0.95 -16.63
CA TRP A 99 27.97 0.92 -18.04
C TRP A 99 28.53 2.26 -18.54
N ALA A 100 27.87 3.38 -18.21
CA ALA A 100 28.27 4.71 -18.68
C ALA A 100 29.61 5.19 -18.11
N LEU A 101 29.92 4.82 -16.85
CA LEU A 101 31.16 5.20 -16.17
C LEU A 101 32.26 4.12 -16.26
N GLY A 102 31.97 2.97 -16.88
CA GLY A 102 32.90 1.84 -16.95
C GLY A 102 33.23 1.24 -15.57
N ILE A 103 32.24 1.16 -14.68
CA ILE A 103 32.37 0.59 -13.32
C ILE A 103 31.66 -0.78 -13.29
N PRO A 104 32.38 -1.90 -13.48
CA PRO A 104 31.79 -3.24 -13.60
C PRO A 104 30.98 -3.66 -12.37
N TYR A 105 31.40 -3.19 -11.18
CA TYR A 105 30.71 -3.49 -9.93
C TYR A 105 29.26 -2.95 -9.91
N LEU A 106 29.01 -1.78 -10.50
CA LEU A 106 27.66 -1.19 -10.59
C LEU A 106 26.83 -1.80 -11.71
N GLU A 107 27.48 -2.27 -12.78
CA GLU A 107 26.84 -2.96 -13.89
C GLU A 107 26.19 -4.28 -13.41
N GLU A 108 26.92 -5.04 -12.62
CA GLU A 108 26.47 -6.32 -12.07
C GLU A 108 25.99 -6.21 -10.62
N LEU A 109 25.59 -5.00 -10.15
CA LEU A 109 25.30 -4.72 -8.74
C LEU A 109 24.34 -5.73 -8.10
N ARG A 110 23.33 -6.19 -8.85
CA ARG A 110 22.39 -7.21 -8.36
C ARG A 110 23.07 -8.54 -8.07
N ALA A 111 23.89 -9.05 -9.01
CA ALA A 111 24.60 -10.31 -8.86
C ALA A 111 25.68 -10.19 -7.79
N ASN A 112 26.42 -9.08 -7.77
CA ASN A 112 27.45 -8.79 -6.78
C ASN A 112 26.86 -8.75 -5.36
N TRP A 113 25.74 -8.07 -5.14
CA TRP A 113 25.14 -8.00 -3.80
C TRP A 113 24.51 -9.31 -3.33
N GLU A 114 23.92 -10.07 -4.25
CA GLU A 114 23.43 -11.42 -3.95
C GLU A 114 24.58 -12.35 -3.55
N GLN A 115 25.73 -12.25 -4.22
CA GLN A 115 26.92 -13.05 -3.93
C GLN A 115 27.68 -12.60 -2.67
N ASP A 116 27.90 -11.30 -2.49
CA ASP A 116 28.77 -10.75 -1.44
C ASP A 116 28.06 -10.59 -0.09
N TYR A 117 26.75 -10.33 -0.12
CA TYR A 117 25.99 -9.98 1.08
C TYR A 117 24.74 -10.85 1.29
N ASP A 118 24.37 -11.72 0.34
CA ASP A 118 23.09 -12.43 0.33
C ASP A 118 21.89 -11.44 0.46
N VAL A 119 22.08 -10.21 -0.04
CA VAL A 119 21.10 -9.13 0.02
C VAL A 119 20.67 -8.76 -1.39
N VAL A 120 19.44 -9.08 -1.72
CA VAL A 120 18.75 -8.50 -2.87
C VAL A 120 17.78 -7.46 -2.34
N ILE A 121 17.90 -6.20 -2.75
CA ILE A 121 16.81 -5.23 -2.60
C ILE A 121 15.64 -5.77 -3.43
N ILE A 122 14.67 -6.38 -2.76
CA ILE A 122 13.43 -6.83 -3.39
C ILE A 122 12.46 -5.65 -3.43
N LEU A 123 11.71 -5.51 -4.53
CA LEU A 123 10.72 -4.47 -4.66
C LEU A 123 9.66 -4.61 -3.56
N PRO A 124 9.32 -3.55 -2.79
CA PRO A 124 8.24 -3.63 -1.82
C PRO A 124 6.96 -4.07 -2.51
N ILE A 125 6.29 -5.07 -1.93
CA ILE A 125 5.10 -5.65 -2.52
C ILE A 125 4.06 -4.56 -2.78
N ALA A 126 3.62 -4.48 -4.03
CA ALA A 126 2.59 -3.56 -4.49
C ALA A 126 2.87 -2.05 -4.25
N ILE A 127 4.16 -1.65 -4.23
CA ILE A 127 4.58 -0.24 -4.08
C ILE A 127 3.89 0.74 -5.03
N SER A 128 3.69 0.32 -6.28
CA SER A 128 3.00 1.18 -7.25
C SER A 128 1.57 1.50 -6.81
N PHE A 129 0.83 0.50 -6.31
CA PHE A 129 -0.57 0.66 -5.94
C PHE A 129 -0.75 1.61 -4.76
N TYR A 130 -0.03 1.38 -3.65
CA TYR A 130 -0.21 2.25 -2.49
C TYR A 130 0.34 3.65 -2.77
N THR A 131 1.41 3.79 -3.55
CA THR A 131 1.93 5.10 -3.92
C THR A 131 0.88 5.90 -4.69
N PHE A 132 0.28 5.32 -5.73
CA PHE A 132 -0.75 6.03 -6.50
C PHE A 132 -2.03 6.28 -5.70
N GLN A 133 -2.39 5.38 -4.79
CA GLN A 133 -3.55 5.56 -3.91
C GLN A 133 -3.32 6.71 -2.90
N ILE A 134 -2.14 6.80 -2.31
CA ILE A 134 -1.74 7.88 -1.42
C ILE A 134 -1.71 9.22 -2.18
N ILE A 135 -1.06 9.26 -3.35
CA ILE A 135 -1.02 10.46 -4.22
C ILE A 135 -2.44 10.90 -4.59
N ALA A 136 -3.30 9.96 -5.01
CA ALA A 136 -4.69 10.24 -5.34
C ALA A 136 -5.40 10.92 -4.17
N TYR A 137 -5.25 10.42 -2.95
CA TYR A 137 -5.85 11.02 -1.76
C TYR A 137 -5.36 12.45 -1.50
N VAL A 138 -4.04 12.70 -1.57
CA VAL A 138 -3.47 14.04 -1.32
C VAL A 138 -3.87 15.03 -2.42
N VAL A 139 -3.92 14.58 -3.68
CA VAL A 139 -4.39 15.40 -4.81
C VAL A 139 -5.89 15.71 -4.69
N ASP A 140 -6.71 14.72 -4.34
CA ASP A 140 -8.16 14.90 -4.16
C ASP A 140 -8.44 15.86 -2.99
N THR A 141 -7.61 15.84 -1.94
CA THR A 141 -7.62 16.80 -0.84
C THR A 141 -7.28 18.22 -1.32
N TYR A 142 -6.20 18.38 -2.09
CA TYR A 142 -5.83 19.69 -2.64
C TYR A 142 -6.90 20.27 -3.58
N ARG A 143 -7.50 19.42 -4.42
CA ARG A 143 -8.58 19.79 -5.33
C ARG A 143 -9.87 20.17 -4.61
N GLY A 144 -9.99 19.84 -3.32
CA GLY A 144 -11.17 20.12 -2.51
C GLY A 144 -12.31 19.13 -2.75
N ILE A 145 -12.00 17.94 -3.30
CA ILE A 145 -12.96 16.84 -3.40
C ILE A 145 -13.12 16.18 -2.03
N ILE A 146 -12.01 16.06 -1.29
CA ILE A 146 -12.02 15.71 0.12
C ILE A 146 -11.97 17.03 0.90
N THR A 147 -13.06 17.34 1.60
CA THR A 147 -13.24 18.59 2.35
C THR A 147 -13.00 18.45 3.84
N GLU A 148 -13.06 17.23 4.36
CA GLU A 148 -12.84 16.92 5.78
C GLU A 148 -11.76 15.85 5.96
N PRO A 149 -10.93 15.94 7.02
CA PRO A 149 -9.91 14.94 7.27
C PRO A 149 -10.56 13.63 7.73
N LEU A 150 -10.17 12.52 7.10
CA LEU A 150 -10.49 11.20 7.65
C LEU A 150 -9.89 11.04 9.04
N ALA A 151 -10.62 10.39 9.94
CA ALA A 151 -10.04 9.94 11.20
C ALA A 151 -8.83 9.03 10.90
N PRO A 152 -7.73 9.08 11.69
CA PRO A 152 -6.51 8.33 11.39
C PRO A 152 -6.79 6.85 11.11
N ARG A 153 -7.60 6.22 11.95
CA ARG A 153 -8.03 4.82 11.78
C ARG A 153 -8.63 4.52 10.40
N ARG A 154 -9.49 5.41 9.88
CA ARG A 154 -10.14 5.24 8.56
C ARG A 154 -9.12 5.41 7.44
N PHE A 155 -8.20 6.37 7.58
CA PHE A 155 -7.12 6.57 6.63
C PHE A 155 -6.17 5.36 6.57
N PHE A 156 -5.76 4.83 7.73
CA PHE A 156 -4.94 3.62 7.80
C PHE A 156 -5.64 2.41 7.20
N VAL A 157 -6.94 2.19 7.48
CA VAL A 157 -7.70 1.11 6.84
C VAL A 157 -7.74 1.28 5.32
N PHE A 158 -7.98 2.51 4.82
CA PHE A 158 -8.02 2.79 3.39
C PHE A 158 -6.71 2.46 2.68
N ILE A 159 -5.57 2.90 3.21
CA ILE A 159 -4.27 2.69 2.55
C ILE A 159 -3.70 1.30 2.81
N LEU A 160 -3.89 0.72 4.00
CA LEU A 160 -3.31 -0.57 4.34
C LEU A 160 -4.13 -1.77 3.83
N PHE A 161 -5.31 -1.58 3.26
CA PHE A 161 -6.25 -2.67 2.95
C PHE A 161 -5.64 -3.78 2.07
N PHE A 162 -5.05 -4.80 2.71
CA PHE A 162 -4.27 -5.85 2.06
C PHE A 162 -5.03 -6.65 0.99
N PRO A 163 -6.36 -6.89 1.07
CA PRO A 163 -7.06 -7.72 0.09
C PRO A 163 -7.03 -7.18 -1.35
N GLN A 164 -6.72 -5.90 -1.55
CA GLN A 164 -6.75 -5.26 -2.87
C GLN A 164 -5.43 -5.37 -3.65
N PHE A 165 -4.30 -5.58 -2.97
CA PHE A 165 -2.97 -5.25 -3.49
C PHE A 165 -2.38 -6.16 -4.59
N VAL A 166 -3.13 -7.18 -5.06
CA VAL A 166 -2.66 -8.09 -6.13
C VAL A 166 -3.10 -7.65 -7.51
N ALA A 167 -4.34 -7.19 -7.64
CA ALA A 167 -4.98 -7.00 -8.94
C ALA A 167 -6.19 -6.04 -8.90
N GLY A 168 -6.47 -5.39 -7.77
CA GLY A 168 -7.61 -4.48 -7.67
C GLY A 168 -7.35 -3.15 -8.37
N PRO A 169 -8.38 -2.47 -8.92
CA PRO A 169 -8.25 -1.10 -9.38
C PRO A 169 -7.79 -0.19 -8.23
N ILE A 170 -7.18 0.95 -8.55
CA ILE A 170 -6.77 1.93 -7.53
C ILE A 170 -8.02 2.44 -6.79
N LEU A 171 -8.12 2.13 -5.50
CA LEU A 171 -9.25 2.55 -4.66
C LEU A 171 -9.29 4.07 -4.51
N ARG A 172 -10.50 4.61 -4.57
CA ARG A 172 -10.81 5.99 -4.21
C ARG A 172 -11.44 6.04 -2.83
N SER A 173 -11.04 7.03 -2.03
CA SER A 173 -11.53 7.17 -0.66
C SER A 173 -13.05 7.38 -0.61
N GLN A 174 -13.61 8.12 -1.56
CA GLN A 174 -15.05 8.39 -1.64
C GLN A 174 -15.89 7.12 -1.80
N ASP A 175 -15.37 6.14 -2.53
CA ASP A 175 -16.09 4.88 -2.78
C ASP A 175 -15.89 3.87 -1.65
N PHE A 176 -14.67 3.82 -1.09
CA PHE A 176 -14.29 2.80 -0.12
C PHE A 176 -14.74 3.11 1.31
N ILE A 177 -14.59 4.37 1.72
CA ILE A 177 -14.81 4.79 3.10
C ILE A 177 -16.26 4.55 3.58
N PRO A 178 -17.32 4.82 2.76
CA PRO A 178 -18.69 4.47 3.15
C PRO A 178 -18.90 2.97 3.38
N GLN A 179 -18.21 2.12 2.62
CA GLN A 179 -18.37 0.66 2.68
C GLN A 179 -17.80 0.07 3.97
N ILE A 180 -16.66 0.58 4.45
CA ILE A 180 -16.05 0.11 5.71
C ILE A 180 -16.82 0.58 6.95
N ASP A 181 -17.47 1.73 6.87
CA ASP A 181 -18.23 2.31 7.98
C ASP A 181 -19.60 1.65 8.15
N SER A 182 -20.18 1.16 7.06
CA SER A 182 -21.50 0.51 7.05
C SER A 182 -21.46 -0.82 6.26
N PRO A 183 -20.71 -1.82 6.74
CA PRO A 183 -20.56 -3.08 6.02
C PRO A 183 -21.89 -3.84 5.98
N THR A 184 -22.35 -4.17 4.78
CA THR A 184 -23.56 -4.96 4.53
C THR A 184 -23.19 -6.36 4.03
N ILE A 185 -23.85 -7.39 4.57
CA ILE A 185 -23.75 -8.73 4.02
C ILE A 185 -24.75 -8.82 2.87
N ASN A 186 -24.25 -9.14 1.68
CA ASN A 186 -25.08 -9.48 0.54
C ASN A 186 -24.72 -10.92 0.12
N PRO A 187 -25.66 -11.88 0.21
CA PRO A 187 -25.41 -13.28 -0.14
C PRO A 187 -24.87 -13.47 -1.55
N ASP A 188 -25.34 -12.70 -2.53
CA ASP A 188 -24.86 -12.78 -3.92
C ASP A 188 -23.41 -12.31 -4.04
N ARG A 189 -23.02 -11.27 -3.30
CA ARG A 189 -21.61 -10.83 -3.24
C ARG A 189 -20.73 -11.87 -2.56
N MET A 190 -21.23 -12.52 -1.52
CA MET A 190 -20.48 -13.57 -0.82
C MET A 190 -20.28 -14.79 -1.73
N MET A 191 -21.33 -15.24 -2.42
CA MET A 191 -21.26 -16.33 -3.39
C MET A 191 -20.28 -16.01 -4.52
N ARG A 192 -20.36 -14.81 -5.12
CA ARG A 192 -19.39 -14.37 -6.14
C ARG A 192 -17.97 -14.35 -5.62
N GLY A 193 -17.74 -13.86 -4.40
CA GLY A 193 -16.42 -13.87 -3.77
C GLY A 193 -15.85 -15.27 -3.60
N MET A 194 -16.69 -16.23 -3.17
CA MET A 194 -16.28 -17.63 -3.06
C MET A 194 -15.96 -18.24 -4.43
N MET A 195 -16.77 -17.95 -5.46
CA MET A 195 -16.51 -18.41 -6.83
C MET A 195 -15.17 -17.89 -7.37
N LEU A 196 -14.88 -16.59 -7.17
CA LEU A 196 -13.61 -15.97 -7.58
C LEU A 196 -12.41 -16.65 -6.90
N ILE A 197 -12.50 -16.89 -5.59
CA ILE A 197 -11.45 -17.61 -4.85
C ILE A 197 -11.23 -19.03 -5.40
N ILE A 198 -12.31 -19.77 -5.69
CA ILE A 198 -12.23 -21.13 -6.24
C ILE A 198 -11.66 -21.13 -7.66
N GLN A 199 -12.03 -20.14 -8.48
CA GLN A 199 -11.56 -20.01 -9.86
C GLN A 199 -10.13 -19.47 -9.93
N GLY A 200 -9.62 -18.87 -8.85
CA GLY A 200 -8.29 -18.25 -8.82
C GLY A 200 -8.19 -16.94 -9.60
N THR A 201 -9.34 -16.29 -9.83
CA THR A 201 -9.48 -14.99 -10.53
C THR A 201 -10.04 -13.95 -9.59
#